data_AF-A0A258DRP8-F1
#
_entry.id   AF-A0A258DRP8-F1
#
_cell.length_a   1.000
_cell.length_b   1.000
_cell.length_c   1.000
_cell.angle_alpha   90.00
_cell.angle_beta   90.00
_cell.angle_gamma   90.00
#
_symmetry.space_group_name_H-M   'P 1'
#
loop_
_entity.id
_entity.type
_entity.pdbx_description
1 polymer ?
#
loop_
_entity_poly.entity_id
_entity_poly.type
_entity_poly.pdbx_seq_one_letter_code
_entity_poly.pdbx_strand_id
1 'polypeptide(L)'
;MSTFWKRGIFLCLFFGYLIHSHAQRISGGYTFSIDDRLEERIYAIDQLEFFEDPTNSLTFDEVHQASFQDQFRIRPDFSKSQFDPQKTYWVKVSIQKNPNSEKIWLLEFYDQTIDRIEAFSPND
;
A
#
# COMPACT_ATOMS: atom_id res chain seq x y z
N MET A 1 20.00 -0.22 -70.74
CA MET A 1 20.41 0.95 -69.94
C MET A 1 20.09 0.68 -68.49
N SER A 2 21.13 0.62 -67.67
CA SER A 2 21.10 0.31 -66.23
C SER A 2 20.87 1.56 -65.39
N THR A 3 20.04 1.47 -64.35
CA THR A 3 20.12 2.32 -63.14
C THR A 3 19.49 1.53 -61.99
N PHE A 4 20.28 0.84 -61.16
CA PHE A 4 20.77 1.31 -59.85
C PHE A 4 19.67 1.90 -58.95
N TRP A 5 19.01 1.04 -58.16
CA TRP A 5 18.15 1.48 -57.07
C TRP A 5 18.89 1.34 -55.74
N LYS A 6 18.97 2.45 -55.00
CA LYS A 6 19.73 2.62 -53.77
C LYS A 6 19.10 1.81 -52.64
N ARG A 7 19.91 0.99 -51.96
CA ARG A 7 19.57 0.33 -50.70
C ARG A 7 19.46 1.40 -49.61
N GLY A 8 18.24 1.69 -49.14
CA GLY A 8 18.01 2.43 -47.90
C GLY A 8 17.89 1.45 -46.74
N ILE A 9 18.90 1.40 -45.87
CA ILE A 9 18.81 0.72 -44.58
C ILE A 9 18.16 1.70 -43.61
N PHE A 10 16.91 1.44 -43.21
CA PHE A 10 16.27 2.13 -42.10
C PHE A 10 16.69 1.42 -40.80
N LEU A 11 17.57 2.07 -40.04
CA LEU A 11 18.00 1.61 -38.73
C LEU A 11 17.05 2.22 -37.69
N CYS A 12 15.99 1.50 -37.34
CA CYS A 12 15.09 1.90 -36.26
C CYS A 12 15.76 1.63 -34.91
N LEU A 13 16.39 2.65 -34.33
CA LEU A 13 16.79 2.65 -32.93
C LEU A 13 15.54 2.77 -32.05
N PHE A 14 14.99 1.63 -31.63
CA PHE A 14 13.98 1.59 -30.57
C PHE A 14 14.67 1.86 -29.23
N PHE A 15 14.71 3.13 -28.82
CA PHE A 15 14.98 3.50 -27.44
C PHE A 15 13.73 3.18 -26.61
N GLY A 16 13.65 1.95 -26.10
CA GLY A 16 12.61 1.55 -25.17
C GLY A 16 12.80 2.29 -23.85
N TYR A 17 12.00 3.33 -23.62
CA TYR A 17 11.85 3.91 -22.28
C TYR A 17 11.28 2.82 -21.35
N LEU A 18 12.09 2.37 -20.39
CA LEU A 18 11.65 1.54 -19.28
C LEU A 18 10.72 2.39 -18.41
N ILE A 19 9.42 2.33 -18.69
CA ILE A 19 8.40 2.88 -17.81
C ILE A 19 8.36 1.96 -16.59
N HIS A 20 9.09 2.31 -15.52
CA HIS A 20 8.86 1.74 -14.20
C HIS A 20 7.52 2.27 -13.70
N SER A 21 6.43 1.67 -14.16
CA SER A 21 5.12 1.88 -13.57
C SER A 21 5.13 1.18 -12.20
N HIS A 22 5.40 1.93 -11.14
CA HIS A 22 5.03 1.53 -9.79
C HIS A 22 3.50 1.58 -9.72
N ALA A 23 2.86 0.50 -10.18
CA ALA A 23 1.46 0.29 -9.89
C ALA A 23 1.37 0.13 -8.37
N GLN A 24 0.88 1.16 -7.67
CA GLN A 24 0.47 1.01 -6.29
C GLN A 24 -0.61 -0.06 -6.29
N ARG A 25 -0.27 -1.24 -5.77
CA ARG A 25 -1.25 -2.30 -5.52
C ARG A 25 -2.32 -1.69 -4.62
N ILE A 26 -3.55 -1.63 -5.10
CA ILE A 26 -4.73 -1.47 -4.24
C ILE A 26 -4.68 -2.67 -3.29
N SER A 27 -4.67 -2.40 -1.99
CA SER A 27 -4.59 -3.42 -0.95
C SER A 27 -5.61 -4.53 -1.23
N GLY A 28 -5.14 -5.78 -1.29
CA GLY A 28 -5.94 -6.90 -1.79
C GLY A 28 -7.05 -7.39 -0.83
N GLY A 29 -7.18 -6.79 0.35
CA GLY A 29 -8.04 -7.31 1.43
C GLY A 29 -9.27 -6.47 1.65
N TYR A 30 -9.10 -5.27 2.19
CA TYR A 30 -10.20 -4.37 2.48
C TYR A 30 -9.76 -2.91 2.26
N THR A 31 -10.69 -2.11 1.75
CA THR A 31 -10.53 -0.67 1.57
C THR A 31 -11.59 0.05 2.38
N PHE A 32 -11.16 1.03 3.18
CA PHE A 32 -12.08 1.90 3.91
C PHE A 32 -12.71 2.88 2.92
N SER A 33 -13.91 2.55 2.43
CA SER A 33 -14.68 3.46 1.58
C SER A 33 -15.46 4.44 2.45
N ILE A 34 -15.23 5.73 2.22
CA ILE A 34 -15.97 6.82 2.86
C ILE A 34 -17.39 6.87 2.29
N ASP A 35 -18.38 6.51 3.11
CA ASP A 35 -19.79 6.34 2.70
C ASP A 35 -20.73 6.82 3.81
N ASP A 36 -21.32 8.00 3.63
CA ASP A 36 -22.13 8.68 4.66
C ASP A 36 -23.39 7.93 5.10
N ARG A 37 -23.77 6.87 4.37
CA ARG A 37 -24.87 5.97 4.75
C ARG A 37 -24.50 5.07 5.94
N LEU A 38 -23.21 4.98 6.27
CA LEU A 38 -22.70 4.21 7.38
C LEU A 38 -22.33 5.15 8.53
N GLU A 39 -22.54 4.68 9.76
CA GLU A 39 -22.06 5.37 10.97
C GLU A 39 -20.61 4.98 11.27
N GLU A 40 -20.25 3.72 11.07
CA GLU A 40 -18.91 3.21 11.31
C GLU A 40 -18.57 2.01 10.39
N ARG A 41 -17.28 1.71 10.28
CA ARG A 41 -16.75 0.46 9.73
C ARG A 41 -15.61 -0.02 10.60
N ILE A 42 -15.66 -1.30 10.97
CA ILE A 42 -14.64 -1.95 11.79
C ILE A 42 -14.01 -3.07 10.96
N TYR A 43 -12.69 -3.01 10.79
CA TYR A 43 -11.90 -4.09 10.23
C TYR A 43 -10.93 -4.60 11.30
N ALA A 44 -10.86 -5.91 11.45
CA ALA A 44 -9.84 -6.54 12.28
C ALA A 44 -8.50 -6.56 11.53
N ILE A 45 -7.38 -6.66 12.25
CA ILE A 45 -6.05 -6.59 11.64
C ILE A 45 -5.77 -7.74 10.66
N ASP A 46 -6.39 -8.90 10.88
CA ASP A 46 -6.32 -10.09 10.02
C ASP A 46 -6.96 -9.90 8.64
N GLN A 47 -7.77 -8.84 8.50
CA GLN A 47 -8.36 -8.37 7.25
C GLN A 47 -7.46 -7.34 6.54
N LEU A 48 -6.51 -6.73 7.25
CA LEU A 48 -5.65 -5.70 6.70
C LEU A 48 -4.34 -6.29 6.19
N GLU A 49 -3.68 -5.58 5.28
CA GLU A 49 -2.29 -5.87 4.94
C GLU A 49 -1.39 -5.34 6.05
N PHE A 50 -0.63 -6.22 6.70
CA PHE A 50 0.32 -5.81 7.72
C PHE A 50 1.63 -6.61 7.63
N PHE A 51 2.66 -6.05 8.27
CA PHE A 51 3.93 -6.70 8.52
C PHE A 51 4.27 -6.57 10.01
N GLU A 52 4.58 -7.70 10.65
CA GLU A 52 5.10 -7.76 12.01
C GLU A 52 6.62 -7.60 11.95
N ASP A 53 7.14 -6.52 12.53
CA ASP A 53 8.58 -6.28 12.66
C ASP A 53 9.09 -6.88 13.97
N PRO A 54 9.78 -8.03 13.95
CA PRO A 54 10.33 -8.64 15.15
C PRO A 54 11.53 -7.89 15.73
N THR A 55 12.09 -6.93 14.99
CA THR A 55 13.29 -6.18 15.39
C THR A 55 12.98 -4.84 16.04
N ASN A 56 11.76 -4.32 15.84
CA ASN A 56 11.35 -2.97 16.25
C ASN A 56 12.29 -1.86 15.75
N SER A 57 12.99 -2.11 14.64
CA SER A 57 14.08 -1.25 14.17
C SER A 57 13.85 -0.70 12.78
N LEU A 58 12.87 -1.21 12.06
CA LEU A 58 12.52 -0.68 10.76
C LEU A 58 12.00 0.75 10.88
N THR A 59 12.38 1.57 9.90
CA THR A 59 11.92 2.95 9.74
C THR A 59 10.86 3.04 8.64
N PHE A 60 10.12 4.16 8.61
CA PHE A 60 9.16 4.42 7.53
C PHE A 60 9.80 4.33 6.15
N ASP A 61 10.98 4.92 5.97
CA ASP A 61 11.68 4.96 4.68
C ASP A 61 12.03 3.54 4.19
N GLU A 62 12.35 2.62 5.09
CA GLU A 62 12.63 1.22 4.76
C GLU A 62 11.36 0.46 4.37
N VAL A 63 10.27 0.60 5.13
CA VAL A 63 9.02 -0.09 4.84
C VAL A 63 8.29 0.49 3.63
N HIS A 64 8.56 1.74 3.28
CA HIS A 64 8.00 2.41 2.10
C HIS A 64 8.66 1.96 0.79
N GLN A 65 9.85 1.34 0.84
CA GLN A 65 10.55 0.92 -0.37
C GLN A 65 9.73 -0.07 -1.20
N ALA A 66 9.85 0.06 -2.53
CA ALA A 66 9.17 -0.83 -3.47
C ALA A 66 9.50 -2.32 -3.22
N SER A 67 10.75 -2.62 -2.86
CA SER A 67 11.22 -3.97 -2.49
C SER A 67 10.56 -4.52 -1.23
N PHE A 68 10.09 -3.66 -0.33
CA PHE A 68 9.45 -4.05 0.93
C PHE A 68 7.94 -4.27 0.78
N GLN A 69 7.30 -3.71 -0.27
CA GLN A 69 5.85 -3.75 -0.41
C GLN A 69 5.25 -5.17 -0.44
N ASP A 70 6.01 -6.17 -0.88
CA ASP A 70 5.58 -7.58 -0.89
C ASP A 70 5.58 -8.27 0.48
N GLN A 71 6.11 -7.60 1.52
CA GLN A 71 6.07 -8.08 2.90
C GLN A 71 4.74 -7.78 3.59
N PHE A 72 4.03 -6.75 3.14
CA PHE A 72 2.66 -6.45 3.59
C PHE A 72 1.70 -7.49 3.03
N ARG A 73 1.08 -8.26 3.92
CA ARG A 73 0.16 -9.35 3.54
C ARG A 73 -0.99 -9.45 4.51
N ILE A 74 -2.13 -9.89 3.99
CA ILE A 74 -3.26 -10.31 4.80
C ILE A 74 -2.91 -11.67 5.40
N ARG A 75 -3.20 -11.84 6.68
CA ARG A 75 -2.98 -13.11 7.41
C ARG A 75 -4.30 -13.52 8.04
N PRO A 76 -5.19 -14.22 7.33
CA PRO A 76 -6.53 -14.57 7.83
C PRO A 76 -6.52 -15.46 9.08
N ASP A 77 -5.44 -16.22 9.27
CA ASP A 77 -5.25 -17.07 10.46
C ASP A 77 -4.63 -16.31 11.63
N PHE A 78 -4.35 -15.01 11.49
CA PHE A 78 -3.87 -14.18 12.58
C PHE A 78 -5.04 -13.82 13.50
N SER A 79 -4.88 -14.08 14.78
CA SER A 79 -5.89 -13.81 15.78
C SER A 79 -5.33 -12.89 16.86
N LYS A 80 -6.23 -12.27 17.62
CA LYS A 80 -5.86 -11.36 18.71
C LYS A 80 -4.91 -12.00 19.74
N SER A 81 -4.96 -13.32 19.94
CA SER A 81 -4.07 -14.02 20.88
C SER A 81 -2.62 -14.15 20.37
N GLN A 82 -2.38 -13.93 19.08
CA GLN A 82 -1.05 -13.90 18.48
C GLN A 82 -0.42 -12.52 18.50
N PHE A 83 -1.18 -11.49 18.90
CA PHE A 83 -0.66 -10.14 19.04
C PHE A 83 0.36 -10.09 20.18
N ASP A 84 1.56 -9.66 19.85
CA ASP A 84 2.68 -9.46 20.76
C ASP A 84 2.91 -7.95 21.00
N PRO A 85 2.57 -7.42 22.19
CA PRO A 85 2.74 -5.99 22.51
C PRO A 85 4.20 -5.52 22.52
N GLN A 86 5.18 -6.42 22.44
CA GLN A 86 6.60 -6.08 22.36
C GLN A 86 7.09 -5.89 20.92
N LYS A 87 6.20 -6.02 19.92
CA LYS A 87 6.54 -5.90 18.49
C LYS A 87 5.86 -4.72 17.83
N THR A 88 6.50 -4.24 16.77
CA THR A 88 5.98 -3.18 15.91
C THR A 88 5.17 -3.81 14.78
N TYR A 89 3.96 -3.31 14.56
CA TYR A 89 3.11 -3.74 13.45
C TYR A 89 2.98 -2.60 12.46
N TRP A 90 3.56 -2.79 11.28
CA TRP A 90 3.36 -1.90 10.15
C TRP A 90 2.06 -2.29 9.47
N VAL A 91 1.04 -1.44 9.59
CA VAL A 91 -0.28 -1.68 9.01
C VAL A 91 -0.47 -0.76 7.80
N LYS A 92 -0.81 -1.35 6.66
CA LYS A 92 -1.10 -0.61 5.43
C LYS A 92 -2.61 -0.48 5.24
N VAL A 93 -3.10 0.72 5.46
CA VAL A 93 -4.52 1.06 5.33
C VAL A 93 -4.78 1.71 3.97
N SER A 94 -5.72 1.17 3.20
CA SER A 94 -6.22 1.80 1.97
C SER A 94 -7.54 2.52 2.24
N ILE A 95 -7.59 3.81 1.92
CA ILE A 95 -8.79 4.63 2.07
C ILE A 95 -9.27 5.07 0.69
N GLN A 96 -10.50 4.69 0.34
CA GLN A 96 -11.17 5.21 -0.83
C GLN A 96 -11.86 6.53 -0.45
N LYS A 97 -11.21 7.64 -0.80
CA LYS A 97 -11.69 9.00 -0.52
C LYS A 97 -13.03 9.25 -1.20
N ASN A 98 -13.92 9.96 -0.50
CA ASN A 98 -15.14 10.53 -1.06
C ASN A 98 -15.15 12.04 -0.79
N PRO A 99 -14.80 12.88 -1.79
CA PRO A 99 -14.72 14.32 -1.59
C PRO A 99 -16.09 14.99 -1.37
N ASN A 100 -17.19 14.27 -1.62
CA ASN A 100 -18.55 14.75 -1.40
C ASN A 100 -19.11 14.31 -0.04
N SER A 101 -18.30 13.69 0.82
CA SER A 101 -18.73 13.32 2.16
C SER A 101 -19.00 14.58 2.98
N GLU A 102 -20.14 14.60 3.67
CA GLU A 102 -20.56 15.67 4.57
C GLU A 102 -20.25 15.34 6.04
N LYS A 103 -19.73 14.13 6.31
CA LYS A 103 -19.35 13.65 7.64
C LYS A 103 -17.85 13.83 7.91
N ILE A 104 -17.51 14.02 9.18
CA ILE A 104 -16.13 13.88 9.67
C ILE A 104 -15.92 12.41 10.00
N TRP A 105 -14.93 11.80 9.35
CA TRP A 105 -14.54 10.41 9.58
C TRP A 105 -13.32 10.35 10.49
N LEU A 106 -13.41 9.51 11.52
CA LEU A 106 -12.33 9.23 12.46
C LEU A 106 -11.81 7.81 12.21
N LEU A 107 -10.49 7.67 12.12
CA LEU A 107 -9.82 6.37 12.18
C LEU A 107 -9.44 6.09 13.63
N GLU A 108 -10.05 5.06 14.22
CA GLU A 108 -9.83 4.64 15.61
C GLU A 108 -9.12 3.28 15.68
N PHE A 109 -8.22 3.12 16.67
CA PHE A 109 -7.54 1.87 16.96
C PHE A 109 -8.08 1.28 18.27
N TYR A 110 -8.77 0.13 18.19
CA TYR A 110 -9.40 -0.52 19.34
C TYR A 110 -8.44 -1.45 20.12
N ASP A 111 -7.37 -0.89 20.67
CA ASP A 111 -6.42 -1.63 21.51
C ASP A 111 -5.89 -0.77 22.66
N GLN A 112 -5.94 -1.30 23.88
CA GLN A 112 -5.58 -0.58 25.11
C GLN A 112 -4.10 -0.76 25.50
N THR A 113 -3.34 -1.52 24.72
CA THR A 113 -1.92 -1.82 24.94
C THR A 113 -0.99 -1.03 24.02
N ILE A 114 -1.55 -0.22 23.12
CA ILE A 114 -0.76 0.62 22.22
C ILE A 114 -0.16 1.79 22.99
N ASP A 115 1.17 1.81 23.08
CA ASP A 115 1.91 2.92 23.69
C ASP A 115 2.25 4.04 22.67
N ARG A 116 2.36 3.70 21.37
CA ARG A 116 2.78 4.64 20.32
C ARG A 116 2.10 4.32 18.98
N ILE A 117 1.64 5.36 18.30
CA ILE A 117 1.13 5.30 16.92
C ILE A 117 1.91 6.31 16.08
N GLU A 118 2.38 5.87 14.92
CA GLU A 118 2.88 6.74 13.86
C GLU A 118 2.04 6.54 12.61
N ALA A 119 1.64 7.66 11.99
CA ALA A 119 0.82 7.65 10.80
C ALA A 119 1.53 8.41 9.68
N PHE A 120 1.52 7.82 8.49
CA PHE A 120 2.09 8.40 7.28
C PHE A 120 1.03 8.41 6.19
N SER A 121 0.81 9.57 5.57
CA SER A 121 -0.13 9.72 4.46
C SER A 121 0.64 10.16 3.20
N PRO A 122 0.51 9.44 2.08
CA PRO A 122 1.03 9.94 0.81
C PRO A 122 0.20 11.15 0.37
N ASN A 123 0.87 12.28 0.15
CA ASN A 123 0.35 13.60 -0.25
C ASN A 123 -0.02 14.58 0.89
N ASP A 124 0.96 14.90 1.74
CA ASP A 124 1.04 16.26 2.32
C ASP A 124 1.73 17.22 1.34
#